data_AF-A0A158RP03-F1
#
_entry.id   AF-A0A158RP03-F1
#
_cell.length_a   1.000
_cell.length_b   1.000
_cell.length_c   1.000
_cell.angle_alpha   90.00
_cell.angle_beta   90.00
_cell.angle_gamma   90.00
#
_symmetry.space_group_name_H-M   'P 1'
#
loop_
_entity.id
_entity.type
_entity.pdbx_description
1 polymer ?
#
loop_
_entity_poly.entity_id
_entity_poly.type
_entity_poly.pdbx_seq_one_letter_code
_entity_poly.pdbx_strand_id
1 'polypeptide(L)'
;MNNPSYSFQEYLIAVIILLLPSFIIFACLFPKFLLISILLFAILFSYYGITIRVLTNKLNLQSMTPIYRLLAFLLSLSSFFLFLGAIPYHKDTFLFLPVTNHMEEILYLTITYTIFVFLFFLFEVIFYLYKHIKKPENITNKLDWIGFAIRLFAALFITLILPDIVFGILYNFTFSFYDNTLFEGDIWEFIYFSFLIHFALPINSDNLQNYVKLLNEHTLARVLQMIHITTCKFLDLTFLAILIQYFLGFINLFTIKNNKDS
;
A
#
# COMPACT_ATOMS: atom_id res chain seq x y z
N MET A 1 -16.14 32.97 -38.15
CA MET A 1 -15.71 32.60 -36.80
C MET A 1 -15.77 31.09 -36.70
N ASN A 2 -14.62 30.42 -36.54
CA ASN A 2 -14.58 28.99 -36.28
C ASN A 2 -15.16 28.77 -34.88
N ASN A 3 -16.32 28.14 -34.77
CA ASN A 3 -16.82 27.66 -33.48
C ASN A 3 -15.81 26.61 -32.98
N PRO A 4 -15.11 26.82 -31.85
CA PRO A 4 -14.35 25.76 -31.25
C PRO A 4 -15.35 24.68 -30.83
N SER A 5 -15.36 23.56 -31.55
CA SER A 5 -16.12 22.38 -31.15
C SER A 5 -15.34 21.72 -30.03
N TYR A 6 -15.63 22.14 -28.79
CA TYR A 6 -15.13 21.41 -27.63
C TYR A 6 -15.63 19.97 -27.70
N SER A 7 -14.74 19.03 -27.45
CA SER A 7 -15.12 17.62 -27.41
C SER A 7 -16.06 17.38 -26.23
N PHE A 8 -16.96 16.40 -26.34
CA PHE A 8 -17.87 16.02 -25.24
C PHE A 8 -17.10 15.74 -23.92
N GLN A 9 -15.87 15.23 -24.01
CA GLN A 9 -14.99 15.02 -22.86
C GLN A 9 -14.59 16.32 -22.17
N GLU A 10 -14.21 17.36 -22.91
CA GLU A 10 -13.84 18.66 -22.35
C GLU A 10 -15.03 19.33 -21.66
N TYR A 11 -16.22 19.22 -22.26
CA TYR A 11 -17.45 19.72 -21.66
C TYR A 11 -17.80 18.97 -20.37
N LEU A 12 -17.71 17.64 -20.37
CA LEU A 12 -17.97 16.81 -19.19
C LEU A 12 -16.97 17.10 -18.06
N ILE A 13 -15.68 17.26 -18.38
CA ILE A 13 -14.64 17.63 -17.40
C ILE A 13 -14.92 19.02 -16.83
N ALA A 14 -15.27 20.01 -17.66
CA ALA A 14 -15.61 21.35 -17.19
C ALA A 14 -16.82 21.35 -16.26
N VAL A 15 -17.87 20.58 -16.59
CA VAL A 15 -19.05 20.40 -15.74
C VAL A 15 -18.69 19.73 -14.42
N ILE A 16 -17.86 18.67 -14.43
CA ILE A 16 -17.40 18.00 -13.21
C ILE A 16 -16.60 18.97 -12.34
N ILE A 17 -15.64 19.70 -12.91
CA ILE A 17 -14.78 20.66 -12.18
C ILE A 17 -15.62 21.79 -11.57
N LEU A 18 -16.69 22.21 -12.25
CA LEU A 18 -17.55 23.30 -11.78
C LEU A 18 -18.55 22.83 -10.72
N LEU A 19 -19.02 21.58 -10.82
CA LEU A 19 -19.94 20.97 -9.84
C LEU A 19 -19.24 20.42 -8.61
N LEU A 20 -17.96 20.03 -8.69
CA LEU A 20 -17.22 19.44 -7.56
C LEU A 20 -17.18 20.36 -6.34
N PRO A 21 -16.84 21.67 -6.45
CA PRO A 21 -16.82 22.58 -5.32
C PRO A 21 -18.23 22.80 -4.75
N SER A 22 -19.24 22.91 -5.61
CA SER A 22 -20.64 23.06 -5.19
C SER A 22 -21.13 21.81 -4.45
N PHE A 23 -20.75 20.62 -4.91
CA PHE A 23 -21.03 19.35 -4.25
C PHE A 23 -20.32 19.23 -2.90
N ILE A 24 -19.06 19.68 -2.81
CA ILE A 24 -18.30 19.72 -1.55
C ILE A 24 -18.96 20.69 -0.55
N ILE A 25 -19.31 21.90 -0.98
CA ILE A 25 -19.98 22.89 -0.12
C ILE A 25 -21.34 22.37 0.34
N PHE A 26 -22.13 21.77 -0.56
CA PHE A 26 -23.41 21.17 -0.22
C PHE A 26 -23.25 20.00 0.75
N ALA A 27 -22.28 19.11 0.52
CA ALA A 27 -21.96 18.00 1.41
C ALA A 27 -21.55 18.51 2.80
N CYS A 28 -20.74 19.58 2.89
CA CYS A 28 -20.37 20.19 4.16
C CYS A 28 -21.57 20.81 4.92
N LEU A 29 -22.56 21.34 4.19
CA LEU A 29 -23.77 21.93 4.79
C LEU A 29 -24.77 20.87 5.27
N PHE A 30 -24.73 19.66 4.69
CA PHE A 30 -25.61 18.56 5.06
C PHE A 30 -24.80 17.33 5.49
N PRO A 31 -24.63 17.09 6.81
CA PRO A 31 -23.75 16.03 7.31
C PRO A 31 -24.09 14.63 6.81
N LYS A 32 -25.37 14.36 6.49
CA LYS A 32 -25.80 13.09 5.88
C LYS A 32 -25.24 12.90 4.46
N PHE A 33 -25.18 13.97 3.67
CA PHE A 33 -24.59 13.95 2.34
C PHE A 33 -23.07 13.90 2.40
N LEU A 34 -22.43 14.51 3.42
CA LEU A 34 -21.00 14.39 3.65
C LEU A 34 -20.52 12.94 3.73
N LEU A 35 -21.17 12.12 4.56
CA LEU A 35 -20.82 10.71 4.72
C LEU A 35 -20.94 9.92 3.42
N ILE A 36 -22.03 10.14 2.68
CA ILE A 36 -22.27 9.48 1.39
C ILE A 36 -21.19 9.91 0.38
N SER A 37 -20.82 11.19 0.37
CA SER A 37 -19.74 11.71 -0.48
C SER A 37 -18.39 11.10 -0.14
N ILE A 38 -18.04 10.99 1.14
CA ILE A 38 -16.78 10.36 1.58
C ILE A 38 -16.73 8.89 1.12
N LEU A 39 -17.83 8.15 1.31
CA LEU A 39 -17.92 6.76 0.86
C LEU A 39 -17.83 6.66 -0.68
N LEU A 40 -18.48 7.56 -1.40
CA LEU A 40 -18.41 7.63 -2.87
C LEU A 40 -16.99 7.91 -3.33
N PHE A 41 -16.27 8.84 -2.71
CA PHE A 41 -14.86 9.10 -3.01
C PHE A 41 -13.98 7.87 -2.75
N ALA A 42 -14.22 7.14 -1.66
CA ALA A 42 -13.49 5.90 -1.37
C ALA A 42 -13.64 4.88 -2.52
N ILE A 43 -14.86 4.71 -3.03
CA ILE A 43 -15.16 3.81 -4.16
C ILE A 43 -14.53 4.33 -5.46
N LEU A 44 -14.68 5.62 -5.76
CA LEU A 44 -14.14 6.24 -6.98
C LEU A 44 -12.61 6.13 -7.02
N PHE A 45 -11.92 6.35 -5.91
CA PHE A 45 -10.47 6.20 -5.82
C PHE A 45 -10.04 4.74 -6.00
N SER A 46 -10.78 3.77 -5.45
CA SER A 46 -10.51 2.35 -5.68
C SER A 46 -10.65 1.98 -7.16
N TYR A 47 -11.76 2.39 -7.79
CA TYR A 47 -12.00 2.18 -9.21
C TYR A 47 -10.94 2.85 -10.08
N TYR A 48 -10.53 4.07 -9.72
CA TYR A 48 -9.44 4.77 -10.38
C TYR A 48 -8.12 3.99 -10.28
N GLY A 49 -7.77 3.49 -9.10
CA GLY A 49 -6.56 2.67 -8.89
C GLY A 49 -6.53 1.43 -9.82
N ILE A 50 -7.67 0.77 -10.01
CA ILE A 50 -7.78 -0.38 -10.92
C ILE A 50 -7.60 0.07 -12.38
N THR A 51 -8.29 1.13 -12.80
CA THR A 51 -8.41 1.54 -14.20
C THR A 51 -7.31 2.47 -14.72
N ILE A 52 -6.44 2.99 -13.83
CA ILE A 52 -5.43 4.00 -14.17
C ILE A 52 -4.45 3.59 -15.27
N ARG A 53 -4.21 2.30 -15.46
CA ARG A 53 -3.38 1.79 -16.56
C ARG A 53 -3.93 2.17 -17.93
N VAL A 54 -5.26 2.13 -18.09
CA VAL A 54 -5.91 2.52 -19.35
C VAL A 54 -5.73 4.01 -19.61
N LEU A 55 -5.83 4.84 -18.55
CA LEU A 55 -5.68 6.29 -18.65
C LEU A 55 -4.21 6.69 -18.93
N THR A 56 -3.27 6.13 -18.18
CA THR A 56 -1.83 6.40 -18.33
C THR A 56 -1.29 5.92 -19.67
N ASN A 57 -1.83 4.83 -20.23
CA ASN A 57 -1.50 4.39 -21.59
C ASN A 57 -1.94 5.40 -22.66
N LYS A 58 -3.12 6.03 -22.52
CA LYS A 58 -3.57 7.08 -23.45
C LYS A 58 -2.71 8.35 -23.38
N LEU A 59 -2.15 8.64 -22.21
CA LEU A 59 -1.34 9.84 -21.95
C LEU A 59 0.17 9.62 -22.10
N ASN A 60 0.63 8.43 -22.51
CA ASN A 60 2.05 8.05 -22.59
C ASN A 60 2.83 8.19 -21.25
N LEU A 61 2.17 8.01 -20.11
CA LEU A 61 2.74 8.13 -18.76
C LEU A 61 3.03 6.77 -18.08
N GLN A 62 3.41 5.76 -18.87
CA GLN A 62 3.48 4.35 -18.43
C GLN A 62 4.44 4.08 -17.25
N SER A 63 5.47 4.91 -17.06
CA SER A 63 6.47 4.72 -16.00
C SER A 63 5.96 5.07 -14.61
N MET A 64 4.89 5.86 -14.49
CA MET A 64 4.37 6.36 -13.22
C MET A 64 3.11 5.62 -12.75
N THR A 65 2.59 4.67 -13.53
CA THR A 65 1.36 3.93 -13.25
C THR A 65 1.33 3.28 -11.85
N PRO A 66 2.39 2.61 -11.36
CA PRO A 66 2.36 1.97 -10.02
C PRO A 66 2.22 2.98 -8.87
N ILE A 67 2.88 4.15 -8.99
CA ILE A 67 2.85 5.21 -7.97
C ILE A 67 1.45 5.83 -7.90
N TYR A 68 0.87 6.19 -9.05
CA TYR A 68 -0.46 6.77 -9.07
C TYR A 68 -1.54 5.78 -8.59
N ARG A 69 -1.35 4.49 -8.87
CA ARG A 69 -2.23 3.44 -8.36
C ARG A 69 -2.14 3.32 -6.83
N LEU A 70 -0.93 3.29 -6.27
CA LEU A 70 -0.75 3.29 -4.81
C LEU A 70 -1.45 4.50 -4.19
N LEU A 71 -1.21 5.69 -4.73
CA LEU A 71 -1.82 6.92 -4.25
C LEU A 71 -3.36 6.83 -4.27
N ALA A 72 -3.93 6.33 -5.36
CA ALA A 72 -5.37 6.11 -5.47
C ALA A 72 -5.89 5.16 -4.38
N PHE A 73 -5.21 4.04 -4.14
CA PHE A 73 -5.63 3.11 -3.10
C PHE A 73 -5.44 3.67 -1.67
N LEU A 74 -4.38 4.43 -1.41
CA LEU A 74 -4.18 5.11 -0.12
C LEU A 74 -5.27 6.15 0.13
N LEU A 75 -5.67 6.91 -0.89
CA LEU A 75 -6.78 7.86 -0.81
C LEU A 75 -8.12 7.15 -0.61
N SER A 76 -8.31 6.00 -1.26
CA SER A 76 -9.48 5.13 -1.06
C SER A 76 -9.59 4.65 0.38
N LEU A 77 -8.51 4.09 0.93
CA LEU A 77 -8.46 3.62 2.32
C LEU A 77 -8.64 4.76 3.32
N SER A 78 -7.94 5.89 3.13
CA SER A 78 -8.09 7.07 3.99
C SER A 78 -9.52 7.58 4.01
N SER A 79 -10.16 7.68 2.83
CA SER A 79 -11.55 8.09 2.73
C SER A 79 -12.48 7.10 3.44
N PHE A 80 -12.21 5.81 3.29
CA PHE A 80 -13.01 4.77 3.95
C PHE A 80 -12.87 4.80 5.49
N PHE A 81 -11.66 4.97 6.02
CA PHE A 81 -11.44 5.12 7.46
C PHE A 81 -12.08 6.40 8.01
N LEU A 82 -12.04 7.51 7.26
CA LEU A 82 -12.77 8.72 7.61
C LEU A 82 -14.28 8.48 7.68
N PHE A 83 -14.85 7.70 6.74
CA PHE A 83 -16.25 7.30 6.78
C PHE A 83 -16.56 6.48 8.05
N LEU A 84 -15.75 5.46 8.36
CA LEU A 84 -15.93 4.64 9.56
C LEU A 84 -15.76 5.43 10.86
N GLY A 85 -14.85 6.40 10.91
CA GLY A 85 -14.66 7.28 12.06
C GLY A 85 -15.79 8.29 12.24
N ALA A 86 -16.40 8.75 11.14
CA ALA A 86 -17.47 9.74 11.17
C ALA A 86 -18.86 9.13 11.40
N ILE A 87 -19.13 7.90 10.95
CA ILE A 87 -20.45 7.27 11.05
C ILE A 87 -21.05 7.23 12.47
N PRO A 88 -20.29 7.02 13.57
CA PRO A 88 -20.86 6.96 14.92
C PRO A 88 -21.42 8.30 15.41
N TYR A 89 -20.94 9.42 14.85
CA TYR A 89 -21.41 10.77 15.15
C TYR A 89 -22.68 11.16 14.36
N HIS A 90 -23.11 10.31 13.43
CA HIS A 90 -24.23 10.57 12.54
C HIS A 90 -25.31 9.48 12.63
N LYS A 91 -25.80 9.25 13.85
CA LYS A 91 -26.79 8.20 14.19
C LYS A 91 -28.07 8.24 13.35
N ASP A 92 -28.47 9.42 12.87
CA ASP A 92 -29.69 9.63 12.09
C ASP A 92 -29.54 9.31 10.59
N THR A 93 -28.41 8.76 10.16
CA THR A 93 -28.17 8.35 8.77
C THR A 93 -28.68 6.94 8.52
N PHE A 94 -29.24 6.69 7.34
CA PHE A 94 -29.72 5.35 6.97
C PHE A 94 -28.60 4.30 6.91
N LEU A 95 -27.34 4.74 6.79
CA LEU A 95 -26.14 3.90 6.79
C LEU A 95 -25.67 3.55 8.21
N PHE A 96 -26.09 4.26 9.24
CA PHE A 96 -25.60 4.03 10.61
C PHE A 96 -25.89 2.60 11.08
N LEU A 97 -27.16 2.22 11.13
CA LEU A 97 -27.61 0.89 11.56
C LEU A 97 -26.94 -0.28 10.82
N PRO A 98 -26.91 -0.31 9.46
CA PRO A 98 -26.26 -1.42 8.76
C PRO A 98 -24.75 -1.45 8.99
N VAL A 99 -24.08 -0.29 9.10
CA VAL A 99 -22.63 -0.25 9.36
C VAL A 99 -22.30 -0.70 10.78
N THR A 100 -23.06 -0.26 11.78
CA THR A 100 -22.82 -0.68 13.17
C THR A 100 -23.11 -2.15 13.40
N ASN A 101 -24.15 -2.69 12.74
CA ASN A 101 -24.54 -4.09 12.90
C ASN A 101 -23.57 -5.06 12.22
N HIS A 102 -22.85 -4.61 11.20
CA HIS A 102 -21.89 -5.43 10.44
C HIS A 102 -20.46 -4.89 10.53
N MET A 103 -20.13 -4.20 11.63
CA MET A 103 -18.84 -3.53 11.77
C MET A 103 -17.68 -4.53 11.70
N GLU A 104 -17.83 -5.72 12.29
CA GLU A 104 -16.81 -6.76 12.27
C GLU A 104 -16.54 -7.27 10.84
N GLU A 105 -17.59 -7.57 10.07
CA GLU A 105 -17.46 -8.01 8.68
C GLU A 105 -16.89 -6.93 7.78
N ILE A 106 -17.28 -5.67 8.01
CA ILE A 106 -16.72 -4.52 7.31
C ILE A 106 -15.22 -4.39 7.58
N LEU A 107 -14.78 -4.60 8.83
CA LEU A 107 -13.36 -4.59 9.19
C LEU A 107 -12.60 -5.75 8.52
N TYR A 108 -13.18 -6.96 8.49
CA TYR A 108 -12.61 -8.09 7.76
C TYR A 108 -12.41 -7.81 6.28
N LEU A 109 -13.42 -7.23 5.62
CA LEU A 109 -13.34 -6.82 4.23
C LEU A 109 -12.27 -5.74 4.02
N THR A 110 -12.15 -4.79 4.96
CA THR A 110 -11.18 -3.68 4.89
C THR A 110 -9.75 -4.17 5.01
N ILE A 111 -9.46 -5.04 5.98
CA ILE A 111 -8.13 -5.64 6.16
C ILE A 111 -7.77 -6.47 4.93
N THR A 112 -8.70 -7.31 4.46
CA THR A 112 -8.50 -8.14 3.27
C THR A 112 -8.22 -7.29 2.03
N TYR A 113 -9.01 -6.24 1.80
CA TYR A 113 -8.81 -5.30 0.71
C TYR A 113 -7.45 -4.58 0.79
N THR A 114 -7.06 -4.14 1.99
CA THR A 114 -5.76 -3.48 2.23
C THR A 114 -4.59 -4.41 1.88
N ILE A 115 -4.67 -5.68 2.31
CA ILE A 115 -3.68 -6.71 1.98
C ILE A 115 -3.61 -6.91 0.46
N PHE A 116 -4.73 -7.10 -0.22
CA PHE A 116 -4.74 -7.31 -1.67
C PHE A 116 -4.14 -6.14 -2.45
N VAL A 117 -4.51 -4.91 -2.07
CA VAL A 117 -3.93 -3.68 -2.63
C VAL A 117 -2.43 -3.64 -2.41
N PHE A 118 -1.98 -3.91 -1.18
CA PHE A 118 -0.58 -3.88 -0.82
C PHE A 118 0.24 -4.90 -1.61
N LEU A 119 -0.22 -6.15 -1.66
CA LEU A 119 0.43 -7.21 -2.43
C LEU A 119 0.52 -6.84 -3.90
N PHE A 120 -0.58 -6.36 -4.48
CA PHE A 120 -0.62 -5.96 -5.88
C PHE A 120 0.37 -4.83 -6.20
N PHE A 121 0.40 -3.79 -5.36
CA PHE A 121 1.39 -2.71 -5.47
C PHE A 121 2.81 -3.25 -5.36
N LEU A 122 3.07 -4.10 -4.38
CA LEU A 122 4.38 -4.63 -4.09
C LEU A 122 4.91 -5.47 -5.26
N PHE A 123 4.06 -6.31 -5.86
CA PHE A 123 4.39 -7.03 -7.10
C PHE A 123 4.76 -6.09 -8.25
N GLU A 124 4.00 -5.01 -8.47
CA GLU A 124 4.29 -4.07 -9.56
C GLU A 124 5.60 -3.31 -9.36
N VAL A 125 5.87 -2.87 -8.13
CA VAL A 125 7.11 -2.13 -7.82
C VAL A 125 8.32 -3.04 -7.91
N ILE A 126 8.23 -4.26 -7.39
CA ILE A 126 9.27 -5.28 -7.54
C ILE A 126 9.58 -5.50 -9.02
N PHE A 127 8.55 -5.76 -9.84
CA PHE A 127 8.74 -5.99 -11.27
C PHE A 127 9.36 -4.76 -11.97
N TYR A 128 8.89 -3.55 -11.61
CA TYR A 128 9.43 -2.31 -12.13
C TYR A 128 10.90 -2.12 -11.76
N LEU A 129 11.26 -2.29 -10.49
CA LEU A 129 12.63 -2.13 -10.01
C LEU A 129 13.55 -3.14 -10.71
N TYR A 130 13.17 -4.42 -10.77
CA TYR A 130 14.00 -5.44 -11.42
C TYR A 130 14.20 -5.21 -12.92
N LYS A 131 13.18 -4.72 -13.63
CA LYS A 131 13.34 -4.34 -15.05
C LYS A 131 14.39 -3.23 -15.25
N HIS A 132 14.59 -2.38 -14.24
CA HIS A 132 15.42 -1.18 -14.35
C HIS A 132 16.77 -1.28 -13.60
N ILE A 133 17.02 -2.32 -12.81
CA ILE A 133 18.34 -2.54 -12.22
C ILE A 133 19.25 -3.18 -13.28
N LYS A 134 20.13 -2.36 -13.88
CA LYS A 134 21.13 -2.81 -14.88
C LYS A 134 22.06 -3.86 -14.25
N LYS A 135 22.50 -4.84 -15.05
CA LYS A 135 23.61 -5.73 -14.65
C LYS A 135 24.87 -4.89 -14.40
N PRO A 136 25.64 -5.17 -13.34
CA PRO A 136 26.82 -4.39 -12.98
C PRO A 136 27.86 -4.35 -14.11
N GLU A 137 27.97 -5.44 -14.89
CA GLU A 137 28.84 -5.57 -16.07
C GLU A 137 28.58 -4.50 -17.15
N ASN A 138 27.36 -3.95 -17.22
CA ASN A 138 26.94 -2.99 -18.25
C ASN A 138 27.01 -1.52 -17.78
N ILE A 139 27.52 -1.26 -16.58
CA ILE A 139 27.58 0.10 -16.00
C ILE A 139 28.95 0.71 -16.29
N THR A 140 29.01 1.57 -17.30
CA THR A 140 30.26 2.21 -17.75
C THR A 140 30.55 3.54 -17.03
N ASN A 141 29.53 4.21 -16.49
CA ASN A 141 29.63 5.57 -15.96
C ASN A 141 29.44 5.64 -14.43
N LYS A 142 30.18 6.52 -13.75
CA LYS A 142 30.08 6.70 -12.27
C LYS A 142 28.69 7.17 -11.81
N LEU A 143 28.00 8.01 -12.59
CA LEU A 143 26.63 8.45 -12.28
C LEU A 143 25.62 7.30 -12.36
N ASP A 144 25.80 6.40 -13.34
CA ASP A 144 24.95 5.21 -13.47
C ASP A 144 25.16 4.23 -12.29
N TRP A 145 26.36 4.20 -11.69
CA TRP A 145 26.64 3.44 -10.47
C TRP A 145 25.85 3.96 -9.26
N ILE A 146 25.74 5.29 -9.10
CA ILE A 146 24.93 5.89 -8.03
C ILE A 146 23.46 5.54 -8.25
N GLY A 147 22.96 5.65 -9.49
CA GLY A 147 21.59 5.26 -9.82
C GLY A 147 21.30 3.78 -9.56
N PHE A 148 22.26 2.90 -9.84
CA PHE A 148 22.18 1.47 -9.51
C PHE A 148 22.09 1.25 -8.00
N ALA A 149 22.98 1.87 -7.21
CA ALA A 149 23.00 1.74 -5.75
C ALA A 149 21.68 2.22 -5.12
N ILE A 150 21.14 3.35 -5.56
CA ILE A 150 19.85 3.87 -5.10
C ILE A 150 18.72 2.88 -5.42
N ARG A 151 18.67 2.33 -6.64
CA ARG A 151 17.64 1.36 -7.03
C ARG A 151 17.72 0.07 -6.23
N LEU A 152 18.93 -0.43 -5.95
CA LEU A 152 19.15 -1.61 -5.13
C LEU A 152 18.73 -1.37 -3.68
N PHE A 153 19.09 -0.20 -3.12
CA PHE A 153 18.66 0.20 -1.77
C PHE A 153 17.14 0.35 -1.68
N ALA A 154 16.51 0.96 -2.68
CA ALA A 154 15.06 1.04 -2.75
C ALA A 154 14.42 -0.36 -2.82
N ALA A 155 14.99 -1.28 -3.60
CA ALA A 155 14.52 -2.66 -3.67
C ALA A 155 14.59 -3.33 -2.29
N LEU A 156 15.75 -3.24 -1.61
CA LEU A 156 15.95 -3.72 -0.23
C LEU A 156 14.89 -3.19 0.72
N PHE A 157 14.67 -1.88 0.73
CA PHE A 157 13.71 -1.24 1.61
C PHE A 157 12.28 -1.74 1.34
N ILE A 158 11.88 -1.79 0.06
CA ILE A 158 10.53 -2.19 -0.36
C ILE A 158 10.28 -3.68 -0.11
N THR A 159 11.28 -4.54 -0.23
CA THR A 159 11.11 -5.99 -0.04
C THR A 159 11.21 -6.42 1.41
N LEU A 160 12.08 -5.79 2.21
CA LEU A 160 12.40 -6.27 3.57
C LEU A 160 11.77 -5.43 4.68
N ILE A 161 11.64 -4.11 4.50
CA ILE A 161 11.23 -3.20 5.58
C ILE A 161 9.77 -2.76 5.42
N LEU A 162 9.38 -2.41 4.20
CA LEU A 162 8.02 -1.92 3.93
C LEU A 162 6.91 -2.91 4.33
N PRO A 163 7.03 -4.24 4.10
CA PRO A 163 6.02 -5.19 4.56
C PRO A 163 5.83 -5.15 6.07
N ASP A 164 6.91 -5.09 6.85
CA ASP A 164 6.84 -5.05 8.31
C ASP A 164 6.14 -3.79 8.82
N ILE A 165 6.35 -2.66 8.15
CA ILE A 165 5.62 -1.42 8.46
C ILE A 165 4.13 -1.58 8.20
N VAL A 166 3.76 -2.09 7.01
CA VAL A 166 2.35 -2.25 6.62
C VAL A 166 1.63 -3.26 7.50
N PHE A 167 2.24 -4.43 7.75
CA PHE A 167 1.66 -5.43 8.63
C PHE A 167 1.63 -4.96 10.09
N GLY A 168 2.64 -4.20 10.56
CA GLY A 168 2.60 -3.54 11.86
C GLY A 168 1.39 -2.62 12.03
N ILE A 169 1.11 -1.77 11.03
CA ILE A 169 -0.10 -0.92 11.02
C ILE A 169 -1.37 -1.77 11.04
N LEU A 170 -1.42 -2.85 10.26
CA LEU A 170 -2.56 -3.77 10.24
C LEU A 170 -2.76 -4.49 11.58
N TYR A 171 -1.69 -4.89 12.28
CA TYR A 171 -1.78 -5.46 13.62
C TYR A 171 -2.27 -4.44 14.64
N ASN A 172 -1.73 -3.22 14.62
CA ASN A 172 -2.19 -2.16 15.50
C ASN A 172 -3.71 -1.93 15.32
N PHE A 173 -4.13 -1.78 14.06
CA PHE A 173 -5.54 -1.62 13.72
C PHE A 173 -6.41 -2.81 14.15
N THR A 174 -5.92 -4.05 13.93
CA THR A 174 -6.65 -5.27 14.28
C THR A 174 -6.77 -5.46 15.79
N PHE A 175 -5.71 -5.21 16.56
CA PHE A 175 -5.72 -5.43 18.01
C PHE A 175 -6.43 -4.31 18.75
N SER A 176 -6.36 -3.08 18.23
CA SER A 176 -7.16 -1.95 18.71
C SER A 176 -8.68 -2.21 18.65
N PHE A 177 -9.13 -3.12 17.78
CA PHE A 177 -10.52 -3.55 17.74
C PHE A 177 -10.88 -4.56 18.84
N TYR A 178 -9.92 -5.38 19.27
CA TYR A 178 -10.13 -6.40 20.30
C TYR A 178 -9.90 -5.87 21.72
N ASP A 179 -8.98 -4.92 21.87
CA ASP A 179 -8.68 -4.28 23.14
C ASP A 179 -8.48 -2.77 22.94
N ASN A 180 -9.46 -1.99 23.40
CA ASN A 180 -9.46 -0.54 23.26
C ASN A 180 -8.31 0.14 24.03
N THR A 181 -7.68 -0.53 25.00
CA THR A 181 -6.52 0.01 25.71
C THR A 181 -5.25 0.04 24.84
N LEU A 182 -5.21 -0.76 23.78
CA LEU A 182 -4.10 -0.81 22.83
C LEU A 182 -4.15 0.30 21.78
N PHE A 183 -5.24 1.06 21.72
CA PHE A 183 -5.39 2.22 20.82
C PHE A 183 -4.38 3.34 21.12
N GLU A 184 -3.87 3.39 22.37
CA GLU A 184 -2.85 4.35 22.82
C GLU A 184 -1.41 3.79 22.68
N GLY A 185 -1.27 2.55 22.19
CA GLY A 185 0.04 1.91 21.99
C GLY A 185 0.90 2.63 20.95
N ASP A 186 2.22 2.57 21.14
CA ASP A 186 3.16 3.12 20.17
C ASP A 186 3.15 2.29 18.89
N ILE A 187 2.88 2.93 17.74
CA ILE A 187 2.85 2.26 16.43
C ILE A 187 4.18 1.56 16.12
N TRP A 188 5.29 2.09 16.65
CA TRP A 188 6.61 1.50 16.53
C TRP A 188 6.72 0.14 17.20
N GLU A 189 6.00 -0.09 18.30
CA GLU A 189 5.96 -1.38 18.99
C GLU A 189 5.29 -2.44 18.10
N PHE A 190 4.24 -2.08 17.37
CA PHE A 190 3.58 -2.97 16.42
C PHE A 190 4.42 -3.24 15.17
N ILE A 191 5.16 -2.24 14.67
CA ILE A 191 6.12 -2.44 13.59
C ILE A 191 7.23 -3.40 14.05
N TYR A 192 7.72 -3.23 15.27
CA TYR A 192 8.70 -4.14 15.87
C TYR A 192 8.13 -5.56 16.07
N PHE A 193 6.88 -5.68 16.54
CA PHE A 193 6.19 -6.97 16.64
C PHE A 193 6.08 -7.66 15.28
N SER A 194 5.74 -6.92 14.23
CA SER A 194 5.72 -7.43 12.85
C SER A 194 7.10 -7.95 12.45
N PHE A 195 8.15 -7.16 12.67
CA PHE A 195 9.52 -7.58 12.40
C PHE A 195 9.90 -8.89 13.12
N LEU A 196 9.53 -9.05 14.39
CA LEU A 196 9.78 -10.29 15.14
C LEU A 196 9.04 -11.49 14.54
N ILE A 197 7.79 -11.32 14.11
CA ILE A 197 7.02 -12.37 13.40
C ILE A 197 7.71 -12.75 12.09
N HIS A 198 8.10 -11.77 11.28
CA HIS A 198 8.71 -11.98 9.98
C HIS A 198 10.00 -12.82 10.09
N PHE A 199 10.88 -12.47 11.04
CA PHE A 199 12.15 -13.17 11.24
C PHE A 199 12.08 -14.34 12.23
N ALA A 200 10.89 -14.67 12.75
CA ALA A 200 10.67 -15.70 13.75
C ALA A 200 11.61 -15.58 14.97
N LEU A 201 11.80 -14.35 15.45
CA LEU A 201 12.68 -14.04 16.56
C LEU A 201 11.98 -14.28 17.91
N PRO A 202 12.73 -14.63 18.97
CA PRO A 202 12.15 -14.88 20.29
C PRO A 202 11.53 -13.61 20.89
N ILE A 203 10.35 -13.77 21.49
CA ILE A 203 9.58 -12.69 22.11
C ILE A 203 9.76 -12.76 23.62
N ASN A 204 10.50 -11.80 24.18
CA ASN A 204 10.90 -11.80 25.59
C ASN A 204 10.30 -10.66 26.43
N SER A 205 9.49 -9.77 25.84
CA SER A 205 8.85 -8.67 26.59
C SER A 205 7.39 -8.97 26.92
N ASP A 206 6.98 -8.57 28.12
CA ASP A 206 5.63 -8.83 28.64
C ASP A 206 4.53 -8.19 27.78
N ASN A 207 4.78 -6.97 27.25
CA ASN A 207 3.83 -6.31 26.33
C ASN A 207 3.61 -7.11 25.04
N LEU A 208 4.67 -7.65 24.45
CA LEU A 208 4.56 -8.45 23.23
C LEU A 208 3.92 -9.82 23.50
N GLN A 209 4.03 -10.36 24.72
CA GLN A 209 3.31 -11.58 25.09
C GLN A 209 1.79 -11.38 25.06
N ASN A 210 1.29 -10.19 25.44
CA ASN A 210 -0.14 -9.87 25.31
C ASN A 210 -0.57 -9.85 23.83
N TYR A 211 0.26 -9.33 22.93
CA TYR A 211 0.00 -9.36 21.49
C TYR A 211 -0.03 -10.79 20.93
N VAL A 212 0.87 -11.65 21.39
CA VAL A 212 0.85 -13.09 21.03
C VAL A 212 -0.40 -13.77 21.54
N LYS A 213 -0.87 -13.43 22.74
CA LYS A 213 -2.13 -13.95 23.29
C LYS A 213 -3.32 -13.57 22.40
N LEU A 214 -3.49 -12.27 22.09
CA LEU A 214 -4.55 -11.79 21.19
C LEU A 214 -4.47 -12.45 19.81
N LEU A 215 -3.25 -12.62 19.30
CA LEU A 215 -3.00 -13.30 18.03
C LEU A 215 -3.53 -14.73 18.05
N ASN A 216 -3.38 -15.47 19.15
CA ASN A 216 -3.84 -16.85 19.26
C ASN A 216 -5.36 -16.97 19.52
N GLU A 217 -5.95 -15.98 20.19
CA GLU A 217 -7.37 -15.96 20.53
C GLU A 217 -8.26 -15.61 19.32
N HIS A 218 -7.81 -14.72 18.44
CA HIS A 218 -8.64 -14.19 17.36
C HIS A 218 -8.29 -14.79 15.99
N THR A 219 -9.32 -15.27 15.27
CA THR A 219 -9.15 -15.91 13.95
C THR A 219 -8.58 -14.96 12.90
N LEU A 220 -9.05 -13.71 12.84
CA LEU A 220 -8.53 -12.72 11.89
C LEU A 220 -7.04 -12.44 12.12
N ALA A 221 -6.62 -12.29 13.37
CA ALA A 221 -5.22 -12.07 13.70
C ALA A 221 -4.32 -13.21 13.22
N ARG A 222 -4.78 -14.46 13.35
CA ARG A 222 -4.08 -15.64 12.81
C ARG A 222 -4.02 -15.64 11.28
N VAL A 223 -5.12 -15.28 10.62
CA VAL A 223 -5.15 -15.15 9.16
C VAL A 223 -4.19 -14.06 8.70
N LEU A 224 -4.19 -12.91 9.35
CA LEU A 224 -3.26 -11.80 9.10
C LEU A 224 -1.81 -12.27 9.29
N GLN A 225 -1.52 -13.02 10.35
CA GLN A 225 -0.20 -13.62 10.60
C GLN A 225 0.22 -14.58 9.50
N MET A 226 -0.66 -15.49 9.08
CA MET A 226 -0.37 -16.44 8.03
C MET A 226 -0.04 -15.73 6.71
N ILE A 227 -0.84 -14.72 6.35
CA ILE A 227 -0.61 -13.91 5.15
C ILE A 227 0.71 -13.14 5.26
N HIS A 228 0.96 -12.52 6.42
CA HIS A 228 2.18 -11.78 6.69
C HIS A 228 3.43 -12.65 6.49
N ILE A 229 3.51 -13.78 7.19
CA ILE A 229 4.66 -14.70 7.09
C ILE A 229 4.82 -15.19 5.65
N THR A 230 3.73 -15.62 5.00
CA THR A 230 3.79 -16.15 3.63
C THR A 230 4.29 -15.08 2.64
N THR A 231 3.79 -13.85 2.78
CA THR A 231 4.19 -12.71 1.96
C THR A 231 5.67 -12.43 2.15
N CYS A 232 6.11 -12.21 3.39
CA CYS A 232 7.49 -11.84 3.66
C CYS A 232 8.46 -12.94 3.24
N LYS A 233 8.15 -14.23 3.44
CA LYS A 233 9.00 -15.32 2.97
C LYS A 233 9.08 -15.40 1.44
N PHE A 234 7.98 -15.13 0.74
CA PHE A 234 8.01 -15.04 -0.71
C PHE A 234 8.92 -13.89 -1.18
N LEU A 235 8.89 -12.75 -0.48
CA LEU A 235 9.75 -11.60 -0.78
C LEU A 235 11.21 -11.85 -0.45
N ASP A 236 11.51 -12.43 0.71
CA ASP A 236 12.85 -12.86 1.13
C ASP A 236 13.50 -13.73 0.04
N LEU A 237 12.78 -14.77 -0.42
CA LEU A 237 13.28 -15.70 -1.43
C LEU A 237 13.48 -15.02 -2.78
N THR A 238 12.53 -14.18 -3.19
CA THR A 238 12.63 -13.42 -4.45
C THR A 238 13.83 -12.50 -4.43
N PHE A 239 14.02 -11.77 -3.33
CA PHE A 239 15.12 -10.82 -3.17
C PHE A 239 16.47 -11.54 -3.08
N LEU A 240 16.55 -12.65 -2.33
CA LEU A 240 17.76 -13.47 -2.23
C LEU A 240 18.20 -14.01 -3.60
N ALA A 241 17.26 -14.54 -4.39
CA ALA A 241 17.55 -15.02 -5.74
C ALA A 241 18.20 -13.93 -6.62
N ILE A 242 17.75 -12.69 -6.44
CA ILE A 242 18.22 -11.57 -7.24
C ILE A 242 19.57 -11.04 -6.74
N LEU A 243 19.78 -10.99 -5.42
CA LEU A 243 21.10 -10.73 -4.87
C LEU A 243 22.14 -11.72 -5.38
N ILE A 244 21.82 -13.02 -5.38
CA ILE A 244 22.72 -14.06 -5.90
C ILE A 244 23.08 -13.77 -7.36
N GLN A 245 22.10 -13.41 -8.20
CA GLN A 245 22.35 -13.07 -9.59
C GLN A 245 23.26 -11.85 -9.76
N TYR A 246 23.12 -10.83 -8.92
CA TYR A 246 24.00 -9.66 -8.93
C TYR A 246 25.40 -9.99 -8.41
N PHE A 247 25.53 -10.75 -7.33
CA PHE A 247 26.83 -11.20 -6.80
C PHE A 247 27.63 -11.99 -7.83
N LEU A 248 26.99 -12.92 -8.56
CA LEU A 248 27.64 -13.65 -9.65
C LEU A 248 28.15 -12.71 -10.75
N GLY A 249 27.38 -11.69 -11.12
CA GLY A 249 27.82 -10.67 -12.08
C GLY A 249 29.00 -9.83 -11.59
N PHE A 250 29.05 -9.51 -10.29
CA PHE A 250 30.21 -8.83 -9.70
C PHE A 250 31.46 -9.71 -9.74
N ILE A 251 31.35 -10.98 -9.36
CA ILE A 251 32.48 -11.93 -9.39
C ILE A 251 33.06 -12.03 -10.81
N ASN A 252 32.21 -12.21 -11.83
CA ASN A 252 32.63 -12.27 -13.23
C ASN A 252 33.37 -11.00 -13.67
N LEU A 253 32.91 -9.83 -13.26
CA LEU A 253 33.58 -8.54 -13.51
C LEU A 253 35.01 -8.51 -12.95
N PHE A 254 35.20 -8.98 -11.72
CA PHE A 254 36.53 -9.06 -11.09
C PHE A 254 37.44 -10.09 -11.79
N THR A 255 36.90 -11.26 -12.16
CA THR A 255 37.66 -12.29 -12.88
C THR A 255 38.10 -11.82 -14.27
N ILE A 256 37.22 -11.15 -15.02
CA ILE A 256 37.54 -10.62 -16.36
C ILE A 256 38.58 -9.50 -16.26
N LYS A 257 38.52 -8.65 -15.24
CA LYS A 257 39.49 -7.59 -15.03
C LYS A 257 40.88 -8.15 -14.69
N ASN A 258 40.95 -9.10 -13.77
CA ASN A 258 42.21 -9.75 -13.39
C ASN A 258 42.87 -10.51 -14.55
N ASN A 259 42.10 -11.11 -15.46
CA ASN A 259 42.63 -11.79 -16.65
C ASN A 259 43.07 -10.84 -17.78
N LYS A 260 42.69 -9.55 -17.75
CA LYS A 260 43.15 -8.54 -18.71
C LYS A 260 44.39 -7.79 -18.24
N ASP A 261 44.60 -7.75 -16.93
CA ASP A 261 45.74 -7.10 -16.28
C ASP A 261 46.93 -8.07 -16.06
N SER A 262 46.78 -9.35 -16.44
CA SER A 262 47.81 -10.40 -16.46
C SER A 262 48.32 -10.65 -17.89
#